data_AF-A0A916MLK1-F1
#
_entry.id   AF-A0A916MLK1-F1
#
_cell.length_a   1.000
_cell.length_b   1.000
_cell.length_c   1.000
_cell.angle_alpha   90.00
_cell.angle_beta   90.00
_cell.angle_gamma   90.00
#
_symmetry.space_group_name_H-M   'P 1'
#
loop_
_entity.id
_entity.type
_entity.pdbx_description
1 polymer ?
#
loop_
_entity_poly.entity_id
_entity_poly.type
_entity_poly.pdbx_seq_one_letter_code
_entity_poly.pdbx_strand_id
1 'polypeptide(L)'
;MPLNRGQAAIVSADEFRRLLEASPLDLARVVSARAVSSEVWWDVLTLYPDLAVWVAANRTIPHELVAHLSSHPRIQVRVAIASSQSISDDMIEQLAHDKSDLVRMRVACNARAPREVLAHLVADPCVVVSKHAQARLQHDISGVMLPASYLDEVSVFDILH
;
A
#
# COMPACT_ATOMS: atom_id res chain seq x y z
N MET A 1 5.89 -10.31 -24.75
CA MET A 1 6.64 -9.15 -24.23
C MET A 1 7.78 -9.68 -23.39
N PRO A 2 9.06 -9.41 -23.71
CA PRO A 2 10.16 -9.95 -22.92
C PRO A 2 10.21 -9.25 -21.56
N LEU A 3 10.46 -10.04 -20.51
CA LEU A 3 10.59 -9.55 -19.14
C LEU A 3 11.77 -8.57 -19.06
N ASN A 4 11.50 -7.38 -18.52
CA ASN A 4 12.51 -6.35 -18.33
C ASN A 4 13.51 -6.85 -17.28
N ARG A 5 14.83 -6.75 -17.55
CA ARG A 5 15.94 -7.41 -16.80
C ARG A 5 16.03 -7.08 -15.29
N GLY A 6 15.13 -6.26 -14.73
CA GLY A 6 15.05 -5.91 -13.31
C GLY A 6 13.87 -6.51 -12.54
N GLN A 7 12.93 -7.21 -13.18
CA GLN A 7 11.78 -7.81 -12.48
C GLN A 7 12.10 -9.26 -12.08
N ALA A 8 12.10 -9.54 -10.77
CA ALA A 8 12.23 -10.89 -10.27
C ALA A 8 10.91 -11.65 -10.51
N ALA A 9 10.91 -12.67 -11.37
CA ALA A 9 9.80 -13.60 -11.45
C ALA A 9 9.90 -14.56 -10.24
N ILE A 10 8.82 -14.71 -9.47
CA ILE A 10 8.73 -15.69 -8.38
C ILE A 10 7.82 -16.84 -8.82
N VAL A 11 8.32 -18.07 -8.71
CA VAL A 11 7.56 -19.29 -9.03
C VAL A 11 6.98 -19.96 -7.79
N SER A 12 7.43 -19.60 -6.59
CA SER A 12 6.94 -20.16 -5.32
C SER A 12 7.09 -19.21 -4.14
N ALA A 13 6.39 -19.51 -3.05
CA ALA A 13 6.50 -18.76 -1.80
C ALA A 13 7.91 -18.77 -1.21
N ASP A 14 8.59 -19.91 -1.28
CA ASP A 14 9.98 -20.07 -0.85
C ASP A 14 10.94 -19.16 -1.61
N GLU A 15 10.69 -18.93 -2.90
CA GLU A 15 11.51 -18.03 -3.70
C GLU A 15 11.31 -16.57 -3.29
N PHE A 16 10.08 -16.17 -2.98
CA PHE A 16 9.81 -14.84 -2.43
C PHE A 16 10.46 -14.63 -1.06
N ARG A 17 10.40 -15.64 -0.17
CA ARG A 17 11.11 -15.60 1.12
C ARG A 17 12.63 -15.47 0.91
N ARG A 18 13.22 -16.28 0.03
CA ARG A 18 14.65 -16.18 -0.29
C ARG A 18 15.04 -14.83 -0.89
N LEU A 19 14.16 -14.23 -1.70
CA LEU A 19 14.38 -12.90 -2.26
C LEU A 19 14.52 -11.85 -1.15
N LEU A 20 13.67 -11.91 -0.13
CA LEU A 20 13.74 -11.03 1.04
C LEU A 20 15.01 -11.27 1.87
N GLU A 21 15.36 -12.53 2.11
CA GLU A 21 16.56 -12.91 2.89
C GLU A 21 17.87 -12.52 2.20
N ALA A 22 17.93 -12.68 0.88
CA ALA A 22 19.15 -12.42 0.10
C ALA A 22 19.38 -10.92 -0.14
N SER A 23 18.37 -10.07 0.01
CA SER A 23 18.48 -8.64 -0.28
C SER A 23 17.48 -7.80 0.53
N PRO A 24 17.63 -7.75 1.87
CA PRO A 24 16.76 -6.90 2.72
C PRO A 24 16.84 -5.41 2.36
N LEU A 25 17.89 -4.99 1.64
CA LEU A 25 18.10 -3.60 1.20
C LEU A 25 17.67 -3.32 -0.25
N ASP A 26 17.33 -4.33 -1.06
CA ASP A 26 16.82 -4.12 -2.43
C ASP A 26 15.29 -4.15 -2.45
N LEU A 27 14.70 -3.18 -1.74
CA LEU A 27 13.25 -3.01 -1.64
C LEU A 27 12.61 -2.89 -3.02
N ALA A 28 13.28 -2.23 -3.96
CA ALA A 28 12.78 -2.01 -5.31
C ALA A 28 12.52 -3.34 -6.03
N ARG A 29 13.45 -4.29 -5.92
CA ARG A 29 13.29 -5.63 -6.50
C ARG A 29 12.19 -6.43 -5.82
N VAL A 30 12.06 -6.33 -4.49
CA VAL A 30 11.03 -7.03 -3.71
C VAL A 30 9.63 -6.54 -4.05
N VAL A 31 9.39 -5.22 -4.03
CA VAL A 31 8.05 -4.64 -4.26
C VAL A 31 7.64 -4.64 -5.73
N SER A 32 8.54 -5.02 -6.63
CA SER A 32 8.28 -5.22 -8.06
C SER A 32 8.39 -6.68 -8.50
N ALA A 33 8.65 -7.60 -7.57
CA ALA A 33 8.67 -9.03 -7.86
C ALA A 33 7.31 -9.46 -8.39
N ARG A 34 7.28 -10.25 -9.46
CA ARG A 34 6.06 -10.68 -10.14
C ARG A 34 5.90 -12.18 -9.99
N ALA A 35 4.79 -12.61 -9.41
CA ALA A 35 4.45 -14.02 -9.40
C ALA A 35 4.03 -14.53 -10.77
N VAL A 36 4.35 -15.79 -11.05
CA VAL A 36 3.90 -16.48 -12.27
C VAL A 36 2.40 -16.78 -12.25
N SER A 37 1.77 -16.85 -11.07
CA SER A 37 0.33 -16.98 -10.86
C SER A 37 -0.10 -16.26 -9.58
N SER A 38 -1.41 -15.99 -9.42
CA SER A 38 -1.96 -15.45 -8.18
C SER A 38 -1.80 -16.40 -6.99
N GLU A 39 -1.83 -17.72 -7.25
CA GLU A 39 -1.68 -18.77 -6.24
C GLU A 39 -0.37 -18.64 -5.46
N VAL A 40 0.73 -18.27 -6.11
CA VAL A 40 2.02 -18.08 -5.42
C VAL A 40 1.93 -17.03 -4.31
N TRP A 41 1.16 -15.96 -4.50
CA TRP A 41 0.99 -14.96 -3.45
C TRP A 41 0.12 -15.48 -2.30
N TRP A 42 -0.91 -16.26 -2.60
CA TRP A 42 -1.70 -16.95 -1.58
C TRP A 42 -0.86 -17.95 -0.78
N ASP A 43 0.05 -18.66 -1.44
CA ASP A 43 1.00 -19.56 -0.79
C ASP A 43 1.95 -18.79 0.14
N VAL A 44 2.42 -17.59 -0.25
CA VAL A 44 3.22 -16.74 0.64
C VAL A 44 2.44 -16.38 1.89
N LEU A 45 1.18 -15.93 1.74
CA LEU A 45 0.34 -15.54 2.89
C LEU A 45 0.04 -16.74 3.81
N THR A 46 -0.07 -17.94 3.23
CA THR A 46 -0.39 -19.18 3.97
C THR A 46 0.83 -19.74 4.69
N LEU A 47 1.96 -19.85 3.99
CA LEU A 47 3.19 -20.48 4.52
C LEU A 47 4.02 -19.50 5.37
N TYR A 48 3.94 -18.20 5.07
CA TYR A 48 4.73 -17.15 5.71
C TYR A 48 3.88 -15.92 6.04
N PRO A 49 2.90 -16.02 6.97
CA PRO A 49 1.99 -14.92 7.30
C PRO A 49 2.70 -13.64 7.78
N ASP A 50 3.91 -13.77 8.34
CA ASP A 50 4.72 -12.61 8.73
C ASP A 50 5.18 -11.75 7.55
N LEU A 51 5.21 -12.32 6.34
CA LEU A 51 5.57 -11.64 5.10
C LEU A 51 4.39 -10.88 4.47
N ALA A 52 3.20 -10.89 5.08
CA ALA A 52 2.01 -10.24 4.51
C ALA A 52 2.22 -8.74 4.23
N VAL A 53 3.06 -8.04 5.02
CA VAL A 53 3.37 -6.62 4.77
C VAL A 53 4.18 -6.43 3.48
N TRP A 54 5.07 -7.37 3.17
CA TRP A 54 5.86 -7.36 1.94
C TRP A 54 5.02 -7.70 0.72
N VAL A 55 4.06 -8.62 0.87
CA VAL A 55 3.06 -8.91 -0.16
C VAL A 55 2.19 -7.67 -0.41
N ALA A 56 1.67 -7.04 0.64
CA ALA A 56 0.85 -5.83 0.52
C ALA A 56 1.58 -4.64 -0.12
N ALA A 57 2.88 -4.49 0.16
CA ALA A 57 3.72 -3.46 -0.46
C ALA A 57 4.08 -3.75 -1.93
N ASN A 58 3.86 -4.98 -2.42
CA ASN A 58 4.20 -5.37 -3.77
C ASN A 58 3.17 -4.84 -4.78
N ARG A 59 3.65 -4.11 -5.80
CA ARG A 59 2.81 -3.43 -6.79
C ARG A 59 2.21 -4.35 -7.86
N THR A 60 2.54 -5.64 -7.82
CA THR A 60 2.11 -6.63 -8.82
C THR A 60 1.07 -7.60 -8.28
N ILE A 61 0.65 -7.47 -7.01
CA ILE A 61 -0.32 -8.39 -6.44
C ILE A 61 -1.68 -8.27 -7.13
N PRO A 62 -2.39 -9.39 -7.33
CA PRO A 62 -3.75 -9.40 -7.85
C PRO A 62 -4.73 -8.58 -7.00
N HIS A 63 -5.76 -8.02 -7.65
CA HIS A 63 -6.77 -7.21 -6.98
C HIS A 63 -7.50 -7.94 -5.85
N GLU A 64 -7.78 -9.25 -6.01
CA GLU A 64 -8.37 -10.08 -4.96
C GLU A 64 -7.52 -10.16 -3.69
N LEU A 65 -6.18 -10.13 -3.82
CA LEU A 65 -5.29 -10.07 -2.66
C LEU A 65 -5.28 -8.69 -2.03
N VAL A 66 -5.34 -7.62 -2.82
CA VAL A 66 -5.50 -6.25 -2.30
C VAL A 66 -6.77 -6.16 -1.44
N ALA A 67 -7.88 -6.72 -1.93
CA ALA A 67 -9.14 -6.80 -1.21
C ALA A 67 -9.03 -7.59 0.09
N HIS A 68 -8.38 -8.75 0.06
CA HIS A 68 -8.18 -9.57 1.24
C HIS A 68 -7.32 -8.86 2.31
N LEU A 69 -6.24 -8.20 1.87
CA LEU A 69 -5.29 -7.55 2.75
C LEU A 69 -5.78 -6.20 3.31
N SER A 70 -6.80 -5.56 2.70
CA SER A 70 -7.41 -4.32 3.22
C SER A 70 -8.03 -4.51 4.60
N SER A 71 -8.45 -5.73 4.94
CA SER A 71 -9.08 -6.06 6.22
C SER A 71 -8.13 -6.84 7.16
N HIS A 72 -6.83 -6.87 6.84
CA HIS A 72 -5.85 -7.65 7.59
C HIS A 72 -5.71 -7.17 9.05
N PRO A 73 -5.55 -8.06 10.05
CA PRO A 73 -5.49 -7.67 11.46
C PRO A 73 -4.31 -6.75 11.81
N ARG A 74 -3.15 -6.93 11.16
CA ARG A 74 -1.95 -6.10 11.35
C ARG A 74 -2.11 -4.74 10.67
N ILE A 75 -1.87 -3.67 11.44
CA ILE A 75 -1.97 -2.27 10.97
C ILE A 75 -1.02 -2.01 9.80
N GLN A 76 0.22 -2.50 9.88
CA GLN A 76 1.26 -2.28 8.85
C GLN A 76 0.82 -2.80 7.47
N VAL A 77 0.10 -3.92 7.43
CA VAL A 77 -0.44 -4.49 6.19
C VAL A 77 -1.51 -3.56 5.61
N ARG A 78 -2.44 -3.08 6.43
CA ARG A 78 -3.49 -2.15 5.99
C ARG A 78 -2.92 -0.80 5.56
N VAL A 79 -1.87 -0.31 6.23
CA VAL A 79 -1.11 0.90 5.84
C VAL A 79 -0.47 0.72 4.46
N ALA A 80 0.14 -0.44 4.18
CA ALA A 80 0.70 -0.74 2.86
C ALA A 80 -0.39 -0.75 1.77
N ILE A 81 -1.54 -1.38 2.03
CA ILE A 81 -2.69 -1.38 1.10
C ILE A 81 -3.25 0.03 0.89
N ALA A 82 -3.42 0.82 1.94
CA ALA A 82 -3.89 2.22 1.86
C ALA A 82 -2.94 3.10 1.03
N SER A 83 -1.67 2.72 0.90
CA SER A 83 -0.65 3.42 0.10
C SER A 83 -0.59 2.90 -1.35
N SER A 84 -1.33 1.86 -1.69
CA SER A 84 -1.30 1.23 -3.01
C SER A 84 -2.00 2.08 -4.07
N GLN A 85 -1.50 1.99 -5.31
CA GLN A 85 -2.11 2.58 -6.50
C GLN A 85 -3.20 1.68 -7.12
N SER A 86 -3.26 0.40 -6.70
CA SER A 86 -4.24 -0.59 -7.20
C SER A 86 -5.47 -0.75 -6.31
N ILE A 87 -5.60 0.09 -5.27
CA ILE A 87 -6.74 0.10 -4.37
C ILE A 87 -8.00 0.64 -5.10
N SER A 88 -9.15 0.03 -4.83
CA SER A 88 -10.45 0.48 -5.37
C SER A 88 -11.11 1.51 -4.45
N ASP A 89 -12.04 2.30 -5.00
CA ASP A 89 -12.78 3.32 -4.26
C ASP A 89 -13.50 2.75 -3.03
N ASP A 90 -14.13 1.57 -3.14
CA ASP A 90 -14.79 0.89 -2.01
C ASP A 90 -13.80 0.55 -0.88
N MET A 91 -12.58 0.14 -1.24
CA MET A 91 -11.53 -0.16 -0.25
C MET A 91 -10.96 1.12 0.36
N ILE A 92 -10.85 2.20 -0.41
CA ILE A 92 -10.45 3.51 0.10
C ILE A 92 -11.48 4.00 1.13
N GLU A 93 -12.78 3.93 0.80
CA GLU A 93 -13.86 4.28 1.71
C GLU A 93 -13.78 3.44 2.98
N GLN A 94 -13.64 2.12 2.86
CA GLN A 94 -13.47 1.23 4.03
C GLN A 94 -12.30 1.67 4.93
N LEU A 95 -11.12 1.92 4.34
CA LEU A 95 -9.91 2.29 5.09
C LEU A 95 -9.97 3.72 5.64
N ALA A 96 -10.80 4.60 5.08
CA ALA A 96 -11.06 5.92 5.63
C ALA A 96 -11.77 5.86 6.99
N HIS A 97 -12.45 4.76 7.30
CA HIS A 97 -13.07 4.49 8.61
C HIS A 97 -12.22 3.54 9.48
N ASP A 98 -10.97 3.27 9.11
CA ASP A 98 -10.11 2.35 9.88
C ASP A 98 -9.92 2.84 11.32
N LYS A 99 -9.86 1.92 12.27
CA LYS A 99 -9.61 2.24 13.69
C LYS A 99 -8.26 2.93 13.92
N SER A 100 -7.26 2.69 13.07
CA SER A 100 -5.94 3.30 13.15
C SER A 100 -5.88 4.61 12.36
N ASP A 101 -5.51 5.67 13.05
CA ASP A 101 -5.19 6.97 12.44
C ASP A 101 -4.07 6.88 11.40
N LEU A 102 -3.06 6.02 11.58
CA LEU A 102 -2.02 5.79 10.56
C LEU A 102 -2.60 5.28 9.24
N VAL A 103 -3.59 4.40 9.28
CA VAL A 103 -4.26 3.90 8.06
C VAL A 103 -5.08 5.02 7.41
N ARG A 104 -5.89 5.73 8.20
CA ARG A 104 -6.68 6.87 7.71
C ARG A 104 -5.81 8.00 7.15
N MET A 105 -4.65 8.26 7.76
CA MET A 105 -3.64 9.19 7.26
C MET A 105 -3.11 8.76 5.90
N ARG A 106 -2.83 7.47 5.68
CA ARG A 106 -2.42 6.97 4.36
C ARG A 106 -3.51 7.12 3.31
N VAL A 107 -4.77 6.90 3.68
CA VAL A 107 -5.88 7.22 2.79
C VAL A 107 -5.89 8.70 2.44
N ALA A 108 -5.78 9.59 3.44
CA ALA A 108 -5.70 11.03 3.21
C ALA A 108 -4.53 11.42 2.30
N CYS A 109 -3.41 10.70 2.35
CA CYS A 109 -2.24 10.95 1.50
C CYS A 109 -2.31 10.27 0.12
N ASN A 110 -3.25 9.36 -0.12
CA ASN A 110 -3.30 8.62 -1.38
C ASN A 110 -3.86 9.50 -2.51
N ALA A 111 -3.15 9.60 -3.63
CA ALA A 111 -3.59 10.32 -4.82
C ALA A 111 -4.86 9.75 -5.47
N ARG A 112 -5.28 8.53 -5.10
CA ARG A 112 -6.53 7.89 -5.51
C ARG A 112 -7.69 8.18 -4.58
N ALA A 113 -7.48 8.78 -3.41
CA ALA A 113 -8.57 9.09 -2.50
C ALA A 113 -9.59 10.02 -3.16
N PRO A 114 -10.87 9.60 -3.28
CA PRO A 114 -11.94 10.44 -3.80
C PRO A 114 -12.11 11.71 -2.95
N ARG A 115 -12.64 12.75 -3.58
CA ARG A 115 -12.86 14.05 -2.91
C ARG A 115 -13.80 13.91 -1.73
N GLU A 116 -14.79 13.04 -1.83
CA GLU A 116 -15.80 12.75 -0.81
C GLU A 116 -15.16 12.12 0.42
N VAL A 117 -14.27 11.14 0.22
CA VAL A 117 -13.47 10.53 1.29
C VAL A 117 -12.60 11.58 1.98
N LEU A 118 -11.91 12.42 1.21
CA LEU A 118 -11.09 13.49 1.77
C LEU A 118 -11.93 14.49 2.57
N ALA A 119 -13.13 14.84 2.10
CA ALA A 119 -14.06 15.73 2.82
C ALA A 119 -14.51 15.13 4.15
N HIS A 120 -14.72 13.81 4.21
CA HIS A 120 -14.96 13.10 5.46
C HIS A 120 -13.74 13.20 6.40
N LEU A 121 -12.54 12.92 5.88
CA LEU A 121 -11.30 12.91 6.68
C LEU A 121 -10.87 14.29 7.19
N VAL A 122 -11.37 15.40 6.63
CA VAL A 122 -11.17 16.74 7.22
C VAL A 122 -11.73 16.83 8.63
N ALA A 123 -12.79 16.08 8.93
CA ALA A 123 -13.40 16.03 10.27
C ALA A 123 -12.77 14.95 11.18
N ASP A 124 -11.67 14.32 10.77
CA ASP A 124 -11.02 13.26 11.55
C ASP A 124 -10.57 13.78 12.93
N PRO A 125 -10.77 13.01 14.02
CA PRO A 125 -10.30 13.40 15.35
C PRO A 125 -8.77 13.51 15.45
N CYS A 126 -8.01 12.81 14.60
CA CYS A 126 -6.58 12.96 14.51
C CYS A 126 -6.23 14.19 13.68
N VAL A 127 -5.62 15.18 14.33
CA VAL A 127 -5.20 16.44 13.72
C VAL A 127 -4.30 16.23 12.50
N VAL A 128 -3.45 15.20 12.52
CA VAL A 128 -2.55 14.88 11.39
C VAL A 128 -3.37 14.44 10.17
N VAL A 129 -4.32 13.51 10.35
CA VAL A 129 -5.21 13.04 9.28
C VAL A 129 -6.00 14.19 8.68
N SER A 130 -6.65 14.99 9.53
CA SER A 130 -7.44 16.16 9.12
C SER A 130 -6.62 17.16 8.31
N LYS A 131 -5.39 17.47 8.74
CA LYS A 131 -4.48 18.37 8.01
C LYS A 131 -4.09 17.84 6.63
N HIS A 132 -3.74 16.56 6.51
CA HIS A 132 -3.40 15.98 5.21
C HIS A 132 -4.61 15.96 4.26
N ALA A 133 -5.79 15.62 4.76
CA ALA A 133 -7.02 15.65 3.98
C ALA A 133 -7.38 17.07 3.50
N GLN A 134 -7.25 18.07 4.39
CA GLN A 134 -7.48 19.47 4.05
C GLN A 134 -6.51 19.98 2.99
N ALA A 135 -5.21 19.68 3.16
CA ALA A 135 -4.19 20.03 2.17
C ALA A 135 -4.55 19.43 0.80
N ARG A 136 -4.86 18.13 0.74
CA ARG A 136 -5.25 17.47 -0.51
C ARG A 136 -6.44 18.12 -1.20
N LEU A 137 -7.50 18.45 -0.47
CA LEU A 137 -8.68 19.11 -1.04
C LEU A 137 -8.38 20.50 -1.60
N GLN A 138 -7.52 21.27 -0.91
CA GLN A 138 -7.10 22.60 -1.38
C GLN A 138 -6.25 22.50 -2.64
N HIS A 139 -5.36 21.51 -2.70
CA HIS A 139 -4.50 21.28 -3.87
C HIS A 139 -5.29 20.84 -5.10
N ASP A 140 -6.29 19.97 -4.95
CA ASP A 140 -7.15 19.56 -6.07
C ASP A 140 -7.91 20.73 -6.71
N ILE A 141 -8.26 21.74 -5.93
CA ILE A 141 -8.93 22.95 -6.44
C ILE A 141 -7.97 23.80 -7.28
N SER A 142 -6.66 23.75 -7.00
CA SER A 142 -5.65 24.51 -7.74
C SER A 142 -5.15 23.83 -9.02
N GLY A 143 -5.46 22.54 -9.22
CA GLY A 143 -4.97 21.75 -10.35
C GLY A 143 -3.47 21.47 -10.33
N VAL A 144 -2.79 21.77 -9.22
CA VAL A 144 -1.34 21.56 -9.04
C VAL A 144 -1.11 20.25 -8.29
N MET A 145 -0.33 19.35 -8.90
CA MET A 145 0.12 18.11 -8.24
C MET A 145 0.97 18.46 -7.01
N LEU A 146 0.64 17.87 -5.86
CA LEU A 146 1.47 18.01 -4.65
C LEU A 146 2.92 17.57 -4.95
N PRO A 147 3.94 18.30 -4.48
CA PRO A 147 5.30 17.80 -4.53
C PRO A 147 5.37 16.51 -3.69
N ALA A 148 6.08 15.51 -4.21
CA ALA A 148 6.17 14.17 -3.61
C ALA A 148 6.51 14.21 -2.10
N SER A 149 7.36 15.16 -1.70
CA SER A 149 7.77 15.40 -0.31
C SER A 149 6.64 15.68 0.69
N TYR A 150 5.45 16.11 0.25
CA TYR A 150 4.32 16.41 1.14
C TYR A 150 3.51 15.16 1.53
N LEU A 151 3.70 14.05 0.81
CA LEU A 151 3.02 12.76 1.00
C LEU A 151 4.00 11.65 1.44
N ASP A 152 5.31 11.91 1.29
CA ASP A 152 6.40 10.94 1.43
C ASP A 152 7.02 10.84 2.84
N GLU A 153 6.46 11.48 3.88
CA GLU A 153 7.08 11.41 5.23
C GLU A 153 7.12 10.01 5.84
N VAL A 154 6.42 9.04 5.24
CA VAL A 154 6.53 7.64 5.64
C VAL A 154 6.85 6.85 4.36
N SER A 155 8.12 6.52 4.19
CA SER A 155 8.64 5.66 3.12
C SER A 155 8.02 4.25 3.23
N VAL A 156 8.08 3.47 2.15
CA VAL A 156 7.82 2.01 2.25
C VAL A 156 8.71 1.38 3.32
N PHE A 157 9.92 1.93 3.52
CA PHE A 157 10.84 1.51 4.57
C PHE A 157 10.24 1.67 5.97
N ASP A 158 9.55 2.79 6.24
CA ASP A 158 8.91 3.09 7.52
C ASP A 158 7.63 2.28 7.76
N ILE A 159 7.04 1.70 6.70
CA ILE A 159 5.91 0.75 6.81
C ILE A 159 6.42 -0.66 7.14
N LEU A 160 7.65 -0.97 6.74
CA LEU A 160 8.25 -2.30 6.77
C LEU A 160 9.18 -2.55 7.97
N HIS A 161 9.58 -1.50 8.70
CA HIS A 161 10.42 -1.53 9.90
C HIS A 161 9.66 -0.98 11.12
#